data_AF-A0A924ZTT7-F1
#
_entry.id   AF-A0A924ZTT7-F1
#
_cell.length_a   1.000
_cell.length_b   1.000
_cell.length_c   1.000
_cell.angle_alpha   90.00
_cell.angle_beta   90.00
_cell.angle_gamma   90.00
#
_symmetry.space_group_name_H-M   'P 1'
#
loop_
_entity.id
_entity.type
_entity.pdbx_description
1 polymer ?
#
loop_
_entity_poly.entity_id
_entity_poly.type
_entity_poly.pdbx_seq_one_letter_code
_entity_poly.pdbx_strand_id
1 'polypeptide(L)'
;MHQNIKQWDEKANMFTKQKDAKQGQSLADSIDLFALNSMCSQHVKSSLGVDTCFSLNNFLLKISASCFGIIFLVFTSVAPTFAENSTGAPRWYRYYNSQGIPTLSSTISEQHLQYGYDSLDKNMHLISHFSPFSGQKYAQQQAQREQAIERRITERHLQETYISASRAESQRDRELTDLDGQIKRSQVQSVTLSSSLNQSITLAANFERQNKPVPLTLKNQIRVDKDLLNQSQTNFAALKVKREQTSKQYSDAIATLKVIEQRKNTPNTSNIP
;
A
#
# COMPACT_ATOMS: atom_id res chain seq x y z
N MET A 1 17.29 18.94 -41.35
CA MET A 1 17.31 18.65 -39.90
C MET A 1 16.05 17.93 -39.39
N HIS A 2 14.87 18.04 -40.02
CA HIS A 2 13.64 17.36 -39.56
C HIS A 2 13.54 15.84 -39.85
N GLN A 3 14.28 15.29 -40.82
CA GLN A 3 14.22 13.85 -41.11
C GLN A 3 15.01 12.98 -40.13
N ASN A 4 16.02 13.55 -39.46
CA ASN A 4 16.81 12.79 -38.48
C ASN A 4 16.00 12.56 -37.20
N ILE A 5 15.17 13.50 -36.74
CA ILE A 5 14.40 13.34 -35.48
C ILE A 5 13.38 12.18 -35.56
N LYS A 6 12.71 11.98 -36.70
CA LYS A 6 11.76 10.86 -36.88
C LYS A 6 12.42 9.49 -36.86
N GLN A 7 13.65 9.38 -37.39
CA GLN A 7 14.38 8.11 -37.46
C GLN A 7 14.87 7.62 -36.08
N TRP A 8 14.95 8.51 -35.10
CA TRP A 8 15.36 8.19 -33.73
C TRP A 8 14.17 7.82 -32.83
N ASP A 9 12.98 8.38 -33.05
CA ASP A 9 11.74 7.96 -32.36
C ASP A 9 11.34 6.51 -32.72
N GLU A 10 11.53 6.10 -33.98
CA GLU A 10 11.27 4.71 -34.40
C GLU A 10 12.26 3.72 -33.77
N LYS A 11 13.54 4.10 -33.64
CA LYS A 11 14.54 3.26 -32.96
C LYS A 11 14.28 3.17 -31.46
N ALA A 12 13.88 4.24 -30.80
CA ALA A 12 13.54 4.23 -29.38
C ALA A 12 12.35 3.30 -29.09
N ASN A 13 11.32 3.30 -29.95
CA ASN A 13 10.18 2.39 -29.84
C ASN A 13 10.51 0.92 -30.13
N MET A 14 11.58 0.62 -30.88
CA MET A 14 12.04 -0.74 -31.11
C MET A 14 12.74 -1.32 -29.88
N PHE A 15 13.52 -0.50 -29.16
CA PHE A 15 14.23 -0.92 -27.95
C PHE A 15 13.31 -1.14 -26.75
N THR A 16 12.21 -0.39 -26.63
CA THR A 16 11.19 -0.63 -25.57
C THR A 16 10.48 -1.97 -25.80
N LYS A 17 10.09 -2.28 -27.04
CA LYS A 17 9.43 -3.54 -27.40
C LYS A 17 10.30 -4.78 -27.18
N GLN A 18 11.62 -4.66 -27.38
CA GLN A 18 12.57 -5.75 -27.08
C GLN A 18 12.81 -5.95 -25.57
N LYS A 19 12.73 -4.88 -24.78
CA LYS A 19 12.91 -4.95 -23.33
C LYS A 19 11.71 -5.64 -22.66
N ASP A 20 10.50 -5.33 -23.10
CA ASP A 20 9.26 -5.96 -22.59
C ASP A 20 9.20 -7.46 -22.94
N ALA A 21 9.71 -7.86 -24.11
CA ALA A 21 9.79 -9.26 -24.53
C ALA A 21 10.82 -10.08 -23.71
N LYS A 22 11.86 -9.46 -23.16
CA LYS A 22 12.85 -10.11 -22.28
C LYS A 22 12.48 -10.05 -20.81
N GLN A 23 11.77 -9.02 -20.35
CA GLN A 23 11.31 -8.90 -18.96
C GLN A 23 10.16 -9.86 -18.60
N GLY A 24 9.41 -10.36 -19.59
CA GLY A 24 8.40 -11.41 -19.38
C GLY A 24 8.95 -12.81 -19.07
N GLN A 25 10.24 -13.06 -19.30
CA GLN A 25 10.88 -14.38 -19.07
C GLN A 25 11.74 -14.45 -17.79
N SER A 26 11.96 -13.34 -17.09
CA SER A 26 12.86 -13.28 -15.91
C SER A 26 12.14 -13.13 -14.56
N LEU A 27 10.81 -13.07 -14.54
CA LEU A 27 10.03 -12.88 -13.30
C LEU A 27 9.62 -14.20 -12.62
N ALA A 28 10.11 -15.35 -13.08
CA ALA A 28 9.88 -16.64 -12.43
C ALA A 28 10.95 -17.02 -11.39
N ASP A 29 12.13 -16.39 -11.38
CA ASP A 29 13.30 -16.90 -10.62
C ASP A 29 13.93 -15.91 -9.61
N SER A 30 13.23 -14.85 -9.17
CA SER A 30 13.79 -13.95 -8.14
C SER A 30 12.77 -13.46 -7.12
N ILE A 31 12.22 -14.41 -6.37
CA ILE A 31 11.69 -14.14 -5.04
C ILE A 31 12.60 -14.89 -4.08
N ASP A 32 13.66 -14.23 -3.63
CA ASP A 32 14.28 -14.41 -2.30
C ASP A 32 15.53 -13.55 -2.16
N LEU A 33 15.78 -13.11 -0.92
CA LEU A 33 16.88 -12.25 -0.42
C LEU A 33 16.77 -10.75 -0.69
N PHE A 34 15.98 -10.05 0.13
CA PHE A 34 16.44 -8.79 0.73
C PHE A 34 15.70 -8.53 2.06
N ALA A 35 16.01 -9.35 3.06
CA ALA A 35 15.77 -9.05 4.46
C ALA A 35 17.13 -9.02 5.18
N LEU A 36 17.29 -8.05 6.08
CA LEU A 36 18.41 -7.83 7.02
C LEU A 36 19.67 -7.15 6.44
N ASN A 37 19.78 -5.83 6.62
CA ASN A 37 20.69 -5.23 7.60
C ASN A 37 20.76 -3.69 7.51
N SER A 38 21.04 -3.09 8.68
CA SER A 38 21.59 -1.75 8.91
C SER A 38 20.62 -0.67 9.40
N MET A 39 20.44 -0.60 10.72
CA MET A 39 20.61 0.66 11.46
C MET A 39 21.25 0.37 12.82
N CYS A 40 22.53 0.72 12.92
CA CYS A 40 23.29 0.75 14.16
C CYS A 40 23.37 2.20 14.65
N SER A 41 23.05 2.38 15.93
CA SER A 41 23.64 3.31 16.89
C SER A 41 23.84 4.79 16.49
N GLN A 42 23.16 5.69 17.22
CA GLN A 42 23.89 6.76 17.90
C GLN A 42 23.16 7.22 19.18
N HIS A 43 23.93 7.20 20.25
CA HIS A 43 23.61 7.51 21.62
C HIS A 43 24.25 8.88 21.92
N VAL A 44 23.48 9.90 22.32
CA VAL A 44 24.03 11.12 22.93
C VAL A 44 23.19 11.48 24.15
N LYS A 45 23.88 11.57 25.29
CA LYS A 45 23.38 11.96 26.62
C LYS A 45 23.36 13.49 26.77
N SER A 46 22.31 14.00 27.42
CA SER A 46 22.26 15.15 28.36
C SER A 46 20.86 15.05 29.02
N SER A 47 20.60 14.95 30.34
CA SER A 47 21.09 15.57 31.59
C SER A 47 20.98 17.10 31.51
N LEU A 48 20.13 17.85 32.23
CA LEU A 48 19.49 17.72 33.55
C LEU A 48 18.25 18.66 33.62
N GLY A 49 17.36 18.44 34.61
CA GLY A 49 16.40 19.45 35.13
C GLY A 49 14.91 19.09 34.99
N VAL A 50 14.30 18.25 35.85
CA VAL A 50 13.36 18.59 36.98
C VAL A 50 12.53 19.87 36.75
N ASP A 51 11.18 19.83 36.77
CA ASP A 51 10.31 19.81 37.97
C ASP A 51 8.88 19.30 37.61
N THR A 52 8.38 18.22 38.22
CA THR A 52 7.39 18.11 39.33
C THR A 52 5.93 18.60 39.11
N CYS A 53 5.03 17.62 39.17
CA CYS A 53 3.72 17.53 39.85
C CYS A 53 2.73 18.73 39.93
N PHE A 54 1.51 18.50 39.42
CA PHE A 54 0.25 18.85 40.11
C PHE A 54 -0.90 18.02 39.53
N SER A 55 -1.28 16.90 40.15
CA SER A 55 -2.35 16.74 41.16
C SER A 55 -3.77 17.09 40.68
N LEU A 56 -4.62 16.07 40.76
CA LEU A 56 -6.07 16.07 40.62
C LEU A 56 -6.76 17.09 41.55
N ASN A 57 -7.93 17.59 41.16
CA ASN A 57 -9.12 17.55 42.03
C ASN A 57 -10.45 17.86 41.33
N ASN A 58 -11.31 16.83 41.36
CA ASN A 58 -12.75 16.83 41.62
C ASN A 58 -13.50 18.16 41.62
N PHE A 59 -14.37 18.33 40.62
CA PHE A 59 -15.45 19.31 40.61
C PHE A 59 -16.76 18.61 40.93
N LEU A 60 -17.11 18.55 42.21
CA LEU A 60 -18.45 18.20 42.66
C LEU A 60 -18.99 19.26 43.63
N LEU A 61 -20.31 19.37 43.59
CA LEU A 61 -21.24 20.06 44.50
C LEU A 61 -21.44 21.58 44.28
N LYS A 62 -22.60 21.90 43.70
CA LYS A 62 -23.72 22.60 44.38
C LYS A 62 -24.90 22.77 43.42
N ILE A 63 -25.85 21.83 43.44
CA ILE A 63 -27.22 22.11 42.97
C ILE A 63 -28.11 22.11 44.21
N SER A 64 -28.69 23.28 44.43
CA SER A 64 -29.61 23.63 45.49
C SER A 64 -30.86 22.75 45.48
N ALA A 65 -31.22 22.25 46.66
CA ALA A 65 -32.53 21.73 46.96
C ALA A 65 -33.60 22.81 46.84
N SER A 66 -34.72 22.50 46.17
CA SER A 66 -36.01 23.09 46.49
C SER A 66 -37.14 22.13 46.12
N CYS A 67 -37.71 21.56 47.18
CA CYS A 67 -39.14 21.41 47.46
C CYS A 67 -40.10 20.66 46.52
N PHE A 68 -40.64 19.58 47.11
CA PHE A 68 -42.07 19.21 47.16
C PHE A 68 -42.74 18.78 45.83
N GLY A 69 -43.49 17.69 45.72
CA GLY A 69 -44.18 16.90 46.74
C GLY A 69 -44.90 15.70 46.08
N ILE A 70 -44.89 14.58 46.81
CA ILE A 70 -45.92 13.54 46.99
C ILE A 70 -47.02 13.41 45.91
N ILE A 71 -46.97 12.33 45.11
CA ILE A 71 -48.12 11.53 44.63
C ILE A 71 -47.62 10.06 44.53
N PHE A 72 -47.84 9.22 45.53
CA PHE A 72 -48.94 8.24 45.63
C PHE A 72 -49.00 7.21 44.48
N LEU A 73 -48.34 6.06 44.72
CA LEU A 73 -49.00 4.75 44.76
C LEU A 73 -49.72 4.26 43.49
N VAL A 74 -48.97 3.60 42.59
CA VAL A 74 -49.43 2.38 41.88
C VAL A 74 -48.22 1.47 41.66
N PHE A 75 -47.94 0.64 42.67
CA PHE A 75 -47.04 -0.52 42.54
C PHE A 75 -47.90 -1.70 42.09
N THR A 76 -48.21 -1.77 40.79
CA THR A 76 -48.73 -2.99 40.17
C THR A 76 -47.56 -3.91 39.90
N SER A 77 -47.41 -4.92 40.74
CA SER A 77 -46.47 -6.04 40.56
C SER A 77 -46.86 -6.86 39.34
N VAL A 78 -46.39 -6.45 38.17
CA VAL A 78 -46.20 -7.37 37.06
C VAL A 78 -44.89 -8.08 37.36
N ALA A 79 -44.96 -9.35 37.75
CA ALA A 79 -43.77 -10.18 37.87
C ALA A 79 -43.05 -10.15 36.52
N PRO A 80 -41.79 -9.69 36.42
CA PRO A 80 -41.00 -10.01 35.26
C PRO A 80 -40.80 -11.52 35.28
N THR A 81 -41.52 -12.24 34.42
CA THR A 81 -41.03 -13.54 33.96
C THR A 81 -39.75 -13.23 33.21
N PHE A 82 -38.63 -13.23 33.92
CA PHE A 82 -37.35 -13.37 33.28
C PHE A 82 -37.38 -14.75 32.62
N ALA A 83 -37.67 -14.78 31.32
CA ALA A 83 -37.06 -15.79 30.50
C ALA A 83 -35.56 -15.58 30.70
N GLU A 84 -34.96 -16.40 31.58
CA GLU A 84 -33.52 -16.55 31.71
C GLU A 84 -33.05 -17.01 30.34
N ASN A 85 -32.76 -16.05 29.48
CA ASN A 85 -32.15 -16.29 28.19
C ASN A 85 -30.74 -16.75 28.55
N SER A 86 -30.60 -18.07 28.69
CA SER A 86 -29.40 -18.77 29.14
C SER A 86 -28.29 -18.55 28.11
N THR A 87 -27.72 -17.36 28.14
CA THR A 87 -26.43 -17.00 27.55
C THR A 87 -25.33 -17.51 28.49
N GLY A 88 -25.47 -18.76 28.92
CA GLY A 88 -24.50 -19.48 29.72
C GLY A 88 -23.51 -20.20 28.79
N ALA A 89 -22.28 -20.37 29.25
CA ALA A 89 -21.32 -21.21 28.55
C ALA A 89 -21.91 -22.62 28.36
N PRO A 90 -21.74 -23.25 27.18
CA PRO A 90 -22.30 -24.56 26.92
C PRO A 90 -21.70 -25.59 27.89
N ARG A 91 -22.58 -26.41 28.49
CA ARG A 91 -22.18 -27.47 29.42
C ARG A 91 -22.12 -28.83 28.74
N TRP A 92 -22.89 -29.01 27.67
CA TRP A 92 -22.95 -30.24 26.89
C TRP A 92 -22.89 -29.95 25.39
N TYR A 93 -22.37 -30.92 24.63
CA TYR A 93 -22.40 -30.91 23.18
C TYR A 93 -23.12 -32.16 22.68
N ARG A 94 -24.07 -31.98 21.76
CA ARG A 94 -24.73 -33.05 21.03
C ARG A 94 -24.13 -33.13 19.63
N TYR A 95 -23.61 -34.29 19.25
CA TYR A 95 -23.02 -34.53 17.94
C TYR A 95 -23.56 -35.81 17.32
N TYR A 96 -23.42 -35.94 16.00
CA TYR A 96 -23.90 -37.08 15.24
C TYR A 96 -22.73 -37.98 14.85
N ASN A 97 -22.86 -39.28 15.11
CA ASN A 97 -21.92 -40.27 14.60
C ASN A 97 -22.18 -40.54 13.09
N SER A 98 -21.34 -41.36 12.46
CA SER A 98 -21.50 -41.75 11.05
C SER A 98 -22.83 -42.45 10.73
N GLN A 99 -23.55 -42.91 11.75
CA GLN A 99 -24.87 -43.56 11.65
C GLN A 99 -26.03 -42.58 11.91
N GLY A 100 -25.75 -41.29 12.15
CA GLY A 100 -26.76 -40.26 12.44
C GLY A 100 -27.36 -40.33 13.84
N ILE A 101 -26.76 -41.10 14.76
CA ILE A 101 -27.25 -41.23 16.14
C ILE A 101 -26.66 -40.08 16.98
N PRO A 102 -27.50 -39.29 17.68
CA PRO A 102 -27.03 -38.20 18.53
C PRO A 102 -26.42 -38.74 19.83
N THR A 103 -25.19 -38.31 20.13
CA THR A 103 -24.48 -38.61 21.39
C THR A 103 -24.13 -37.32 22.12
N LEU A 104 -24.11 -37.39 23.46
CA LEU A 104 -23.79 -36.26 24.33
C LEU A 104 -22.39 -36.42 24.92
N SER A 105 -21.61 -35.34 24.89
CA SER A 105 -20.31 -35.27 25.56
C SER A 105 -20.08 -33.89 26.13
N SER A 106 -19.29 -33.79 27.19
CA SER A 106 -18.79 -32.53 27.73
C SER A 106 -17.66 -31.93 26.87
N THR A 107 -17.05 -32.73 25.99
CA THR A 107 -15.90 -32.35 25.16
C THR A 107 -16.13 -32.75 23.71
N ILE A 108 -15.66 -31.92 22.78
CA ILE A 108 -15.75 -32.13 21.33
C ILE A 108 -14.40 -32.51 20.72
N SER A 109 -14.39 -33.47 19.79
CA SER A 109 -13.21 -33.88 19.01
C SER A 109 -13.32 -33.40 17.56
N GLU A 110 -12.20 -33.41 16.83
CA GLU A 110 -12.15 -32.97 15.44
C GLU A 110 -13.03 -33.82 14.50
N GLN A 111 -13.21 -35.11 14.81
CA GLN A 111 -14.10 -36.00 14.04
C GLN A 111 -15.57 -35.52 14.10
N HIS A 112 -16.00 -34.96 15.23
CA HIS A 112 -17.37 -34.47 15.39
C HIS A 112 -17.63 -33.18 14.58
N LEU A 113 -16.58 -32.42 14.25
CA LEU A 113 -16.73 -31.21 13.42
C LEU A 113 -17.23 -31.55 12.02
N GLN A 114 -16.88 -32.72 11.47
CA GLN A 114 -17.24 -33.12 10.11
C GLN A 114 -18.75 -33.30 9.90
N TYR A 115 -19.50 -33.63 10.95
CA TYR A 115 -20.95 -33.90 10.88
C TYR A 115 -21.80 -32.78 11.47
N GLY A 116 -21.18 -31.75 12.06
CA GLY A 116 -21.88 -30.68 12.77
C GLY A 116 -22.30 -31.12 14.17
N TYR A 117 -22.61 -30.13 15.01
CA TYR A 117 -22.95 -30.35 16.41
C TYR A 117 -23.80 -29.22 16.96
N ASP A 118 -24.46 -29.51 18.07
CA ASP A 118 -25.29 -28.57 18.83
C ASP A 118 -24.63 -28.32 20.18
N SER A 119 -24.54 -27.05 20.58
CA SER A 119 -24.16 -26.67 21.93
C SER A 119 -25.40 -26.55 22.81
N LEU A 120 -25.36 -27.16 23.99
CA LEU A 120 -26.50 -27.24 24.90
C LEU A 120 -26.19 -26.62 26.27
N ASP A 121 -27.20 -26.04 26.89
CA ASP A 121 -27.14 -25.48 28.25
C ASP A 121 -27.15 -26.59 29.33
N LYS A 122 -26.94 -26.22 30.60
CA LYS A 122 -27.10 -27.06 31.80
C LYS A 122 -28.43 -27.82 31.82
N ASN A 123 -29.49 -27.22 31.26
CA ASN A 123 -30.84 -27.79 31.18
C ASN A 123 -31.10 -28.56 29.87
N MET A 124 -30.07 -28.88 29.09
CA MET A 124 -30.17 -29.61 27.81
C MET A 124 -30.90 -28.85 26.69
N HIS A 125 -31.07 -27.54 26.84
CA HIS A 125 -31.65 -26.68 25.81
C HIS A 125 -30.62 -26.28 24.76
N LEU A 126 -31.02 -26.17 23.49
CA LEU A 126 -30.15 -25.74 22.40
C LEU A 126 -29.75 -24.26 22.55
N ILE A 127 -28.45 -24.01 22.61
CA ILE A 127 -27.87 -22.67 22.59
C ILE A 127 -27.55 -22.28 21.14
N SER A 128 -26.75 -23.09 20.44
CA SER A 128 -26.34 -22.84 19.05
C SER A 128 -26.19 -24.14 18.26
N HIS A 129 -26.57 -24.09 16.98
CA HIS A 129 -26.34 -25.17 16.01
C HIS A 129 -25.14 -24.82 15.11
N PHE A 130 -24.21 -25.75 14.93
CA PHE A 130 -23.04 -25.62 14.06
C PHE A 130 -23.11 -26.63 12.91
N SER A 131 -23.07 -26.13 11.68
CA SER A 131 -23.11 -26.96 10.47
C SER A 131 -21.84 -27.82 10.31
N PRO A 132 -21.93 -28.94 9.54
CA PRO A 132 -20.79 -29.75 9.13
C PRO A 132 -19.60 -28.94 8.62
N PHE A 133 -18.42 -29.20 9.19
CA PHE A 133 -17.17 -28.61 8.74
C PHE A 133 -16.78 -29.17 7.38
N SER A 134 -16.61 -28.27 6.41
CA SER A 134 -16.08 -28.60 5.09
C SER A 134 -14.70 -27.95 4.94
N GLY A 135 -13.65 -28.78 4.88
CA GLY A 135 -12.26 -28.30 4.72
C GLY A 135 -12.08 -27.40 3.49
N GLN A 136 -12.79 -27.68 2.39
CA GLN A 136 -12.77 -26.85 1.19
C GLN A 136 -13.38 -25.45 1.44
N LYS A 137 -14.55 -25.37 2.09
CA LYS A 137 -15.17 -24.08 2.43
C LYS A 137 -14.31 -23.29 3.42
N TYR A 138 -13.71 -23.98 4.40
CA TYR A 138 -12.79 -23.37 5.35
C TYR A 138 -11.55 -22.79 4.65
N ALA A 139 -10.91 -23.55 3.77
CA ALA A 139 -9.74 -23.09 3.00
C ALA A 139 -10.08 -21.87 2.12
N GLN A 140 -11.23 -21.89 1.43
CA GLN A 140 -11.70 -20.73 0.65
C GLN A 140 -11.94 -19.50 1.54
N GLN A 141 -12.61 -19.68 2.67
CA GLN A 141 -12.87 -18.58 3.60
C GLN A 141 -11.58 -18.05 4.22
N GLN A 142 -10.61 -18.93 4.51
CA GLN A 142 -9.29 -18.54 4.97
C GLN A 142 -8.56 -17.70 3.92
N ALA A 143 -8.51 -18.15 2.67
CA ALA A 143 -7.92 -17.39 1.57
C ALA A 143 -8.59 -16.01 1.39
N GLN A 144 -9.92 -15.93 1.52
CA GLN A 144 -10.64 -14.65 1.48
C GLN A 144 -10.28 -13.73 2.66
N ARG A 145 -10.14 -14.28 3.88
CA ARG A 145 -9.71 -13.52 5.06
C ARG A 145 -8.28 -13.01 4.89
N GLU A 146 -7.37 -13.85 4.42
CA GLU A 146 -5.97 -13.48 4.14
C GLU A 146 -5.92 -12.36 3.09
N GLN A 147 -6.61 -12.51 1.95
CA GLN A 147 -6.69 -11.45 0.94
C GLN A 147 -7.29 -10.15 1.50
N ALA A 148 -8.29 -10.22 2.39
CA ALA A 148 -8.86 -9.04 3.03
C ALA A 148 -7.88 -8.37 4.00
N ILE A 149 -7.07 -9.14 4.72
CA ILE A 149 -6.02 -8.65 5.61
C ILE A 149 -4.93 -7.97 4.77
N GLU A 150 -4.43 -8.61 3.71
CA GLU A 150 -3.43 -8.04 2.81
C GLU A 150 -3.91 -6.72 2.21
N ARG A 151 -5.15 -6.67 1.69
CA ARG A 151 -5.75 -5.43 1.20
C ARG A 151 -5.76 -4.34 2.27
N ARG A 152 -6.15 -4.66 3.51
CA ARG A 152 -6.16 -3.69 4.61
C ARG A 152 -4.76 -3.20 4.97
N ILE A 153 -3.75 -4.07 4.91
CA ILE A 153 -2.36 -3.70 5.16
C ILE A 153 -1.86 -2.76 4.06
N THR A 154 -2.07 -3.11 2.78
CA THR A 154 -1.68 -2.26 1.64
C THR A 154 -2.38 -0.90 1.69
N GLU A 155 -3.68 -0.87 1.97
CA GLU A 155 -4.45 0.38 2.11
C GLU A 155 -3.95 1.24 3.28
N ARG A 156 -3.62 0.63 4.42
CA ARG A 156 -3.06 1.33 5.57
C ARG A 156 -1.70 1.94 5.22
N HIS A 157 -0.81 1.16 4.62
CA HIS A 157 0.50 1.63 4.20
C HIS A 157 0.39 2.82 3.22
N LEU A 158 -0.58 2.77 2.29
CA LEU A 158 -0.83 3.86 1.35
C LEU A 158 -1.28 5.15 2.05
N GLN A 159 -2.16 5.01 3.06
CA GLN A 159 -2.60 6.13 3.90
C GLN A 159 -1.48 6.70 4.78
N GLU A 160 -0.61 5.85 5.32
CA GLU A 160 0.55 6.30 6.10
C GLU A 160 1.55 7.06 5.22
N THR A 161 1.76 6.60 3.99
CA THR A 161 2.70 7.22 3.04
C THR A 161 2.23 8.60 2.58
N TYR A 162 0.98 8.71 2.15
CA TYR A 162 0.49 9.94 1.47
C TYR A 162 -0.52 10.75 2.27
N ILE A 163 -1.09 10.20 3.36
CA ILE A 163 -2.12 10.81 4.22
C ILE A 163 -3.48 11.00 3.53
N SER A 164 -3.52 11.58 2.33
CA SER A 164 -4.75 11.83 1.54
C SER A 164 -4.46 11.84 0.04
N ALA A 165 -5.51 11.69 -0.77
CA ALA A 165 -5.41 11.77 -2.24
C ALA A 165 -4.89 13.14 -2.71
N SER A 166 -5.35 14.24 -2.11
CA SER A 166 -4.91 15.60 -2.47
C SER A 166 -3.42 15.84 -2.17
N ARG A 167 -2.91 15.27 -1.07
CA ARG A 167 -1.48 15.34 -0.74
C ARG A 167 -0.64 14.50 -1.69
N ALA A 168 -1.12 13.33 -2.11
CA ALA A 168 -0.48 12.53 -3.15
C ALA A 168 -0.44 13.28 -4.50
N GLU A 169 -1.52 13.96 -4.89
CA GLU A 169 -1.56 14.82 -6.09
C GLU A 169 -0.52 15.94 -6.03
N SER A 170 -0.45 16.65 -4.89
CA SER A 170 0.54 17.72 -4.70
C SER A 170 1.98 17.22 -4.76
N GLN A 171 2.24 16.04 -4.18
CA GLN A 171 3.56 15.42 -4.21
C GLN A 171 3.94 14.97 -5.63
N ARG A 172 3.00 14.34 -6.35
CA ARG A 172 3.16 13.99 -7.77
C ARG A 172 3.57 15.20 -8.59
N ASP A 173 2.83 16.30 -8.47
CA ASP A 173 3.06 17.49 -9.31
C ASP A 173 4.43 18.10 -9.06
N ARG A 174 4.89 18.13 -7.81
CA ARG A 174 6.24 18.57 -7.44
C ARG A 174 7.31 17.68 -8.06
N GLU A 175 7.16 16.36 -7.92
CA GLU A 175 8.14 15.40 -8.44
C GLU A 175 8.18 15.39 -9.97
N LEU A 176 7.03 15.43 -10.63
CA LEU A 176 6.95 15.55 -12.09
C LEU A 176 7.56 16.85 -12.59
N THR A 177 7.34 17.97 -11.89
CA THR A 177 7.95 19.26 -12.23
C THR A 177 9.46 19.22 -12.11
N ASP A 178 10.00 18.58 -11.06
CA ASP A 178 11.45 18.41 -10.91
C ASP A 178 12.03 17.52 -12.03
N LEU A 179 11.39 16.39 -12.32
CA LEU A 179 11.79 15.50 -13.42
C LEU A 179 11.74 16.22 -14.78
N ASP A 180 10.72 17.03 -15.04
CA ASP A 180 10.62 17.85 -16.25
C ASP A 180 11.75 18.88 -16.34
N GLY A 181 12.12 19.48 -15.19
CA GLY A 181 13.31 20.32 -15.08
C GLY A 181 14.60 19.57 -15.42
N GLN A 182 14.78 18.36 -14.91
CA GLN A 182 15.94 17.50 -15.20
C GLN A 182 15.98 17.11 -16.70
N ILE A 183 14.86 16.70 -17.27
CA ILE A 183 14.73 16.34 -18.70
C ILE A 183 15.12 17.53 -19.57
N LYS A 184 14.61 18.74 -19.27
CA LYS A 184 14.93 19.95 -20.02
C LYS A 184 16.43 20.28 -19.97
N ARG A 185 17.05 20.18 -18.80
CA ARG A 185 18.51 20.40 -18.65
C ARG A 185 19.31 19.38 -19.47
N SER A 186 18.95 18.09 -19.40
CA SER A 186 19.60 17.03 -20.17
C SER A 186 19.41 17.19 -21.68
N GLN A 187 18.25 17.68 -22.13
CA GLN A 187 18.00 18.01 -23.53
C GLN A 187 18.91 19.14 -24.01
N VAL A 188 19.01 20.24 -23.25
CA VAL A 188 19.89 21.38 -23.58
C VAL A 188 21.35 20.94 -23.63
N GLN A 189 21.79 20.10 -22.69
CA GLN A 189 23.13 19.53 -22.69
C GLN A 189 23.39 18.72 -23.97
N SER A 190 22.46 17.85 -24.36
CA SER A 190 22.59 17.03 -25.58
C SER A 190 22.69 17.88 -26.85
N VAL A 191 21.89 18.94 -26.95
CA VAL A 191 21.94 19.89 -28.08
C VAL A 191 23.29 20.62 -28.12
N THR A 192 23.79 21.06 -26.96
CA THR A 192 25.07 21.75 -26.84
C THR A 192 26.24 20.85 -27.25
N LEU A 193 26.27 19.61 -26.75
CA LEU A 193 27.28 18.62 -27.12
C LEU A 193 27.23 18.27 -28.61
N SER A 194 26.02 18.14 -29.18
CA SER A 194 25.87 17.91 -30.62
C SER A 194 26.42 19.07 -31.46
N SER A 195 26.19 20.31 -31.02
CA SER A 195 26.76 21.49 -31.66
C SER A 195 28.29 21.52 -31.58
N SER A 196 28.87 21.26 -30.41
CA SER A 196 30.33 21.15 -30.21
C SER A 196 30.95 20.08 -31.09
N LEU A 197 30.32 18.91 -31.15
CA LEU A 197 30.76 17.80 -32.00
C LEU A 197 30.76 18.20 -33.48
N ASN A 198 29.69 18.83 -33.96
CA ASN A 198 29.59 19.29 -35.35
C ASN A 198 30.67 20.34 -35.69
N GLN A 199 30.96 21.26 -34.77
CA GLN A 199 32.06 22.22 -34.93
C GLN A 199 33.40 21.51 -35.03
N SER A 200 33.68 20.56 -34.14
CA SER A 200 34.93 19.79 -34.15
C SER A 200 35.10 18.95 -35.42
N ILE A 201 34.03 18.32 -35.91
CA ILE A 201 34.01 17.57 -37.18
C ILE A 201 34.27 18.51 -38.37
N THR A 202 33.64 19.70 -38.38
CA THR A 202 33.85 20.69 -39.44
C THR A 202 35.30 21.17 -39.47
N LEU A 203 35.90 21.41 -38.30
CA LEU A 203 37.32 21.75 -38.19
C LEU A 203 38.21 20.62 -38.73
N ALA A 204 37.95 19.37 -38.34
CA ALA A 204 38.70 18.22 -38.84
C ALA A 204 38.61 18.08 -40.37
N ALA A 205 37.41 18.25 -40.94
CA ALA A 205 37.20 18.23 -42.38
C ALA A 205 37.98 19.34 -43.11
N ASN A 206 38.15 20.52 -42.49
CA ASN A 206 38.96 21.59 -43.07
C ASN A 206 40.46 21.24 -43.11
N PHE A 207 40.98 20.50 -42.12
CA PHE A 207 42.36 19.98 -42.18
C PHE A 207 42.53 18.98 -43.32
N GLU A 208 41.58 18.05 -43.47
CA GLU A 208 41.58 17.05 -44.55
C GLU A 208 41.53 17.71 -45.93
N ARG A 209 40.67 18.73 -46.12
CA ARG A 209 40.62 19.52 -47.37
C ARG A 209 41.92 20.25 -47.69
N GLN A 210 42.68 20.64 -46.67
CA GLN A 210 43.99 21.26 -46.82
C GLN A 210 45.12 20.24 -47.00
N ASN A 211 44.81 18.93 -47.06
CA ASN A 211 45.79 17.83 -47.04
C ASN A 211 46.74 17.89 -45.82
N LYS A 212 46.29 18.48 -44.72
CA LYS A 212 47.04 18.54 -43.45
C LYS A 212 46.56 17.43 -42.52
N PRO A 213 47.46 16.82 -41.73
CA PRO A 213 47.05 15.82 -40.75
C PRO A 213 46.17 16.46 -39.66
N VAL A 214 45.05 15.81 -39.33
CA VAL A 214 44.17 16.25 -38.24
C VAL A 214 44.91 16.08 -36.90
N PRO A 215 45.05 17.15 -36.08
CA PRO A 215 45.73 17.09 -34.79
C PRO A 215 45.15 16.02 -33.86
N LEU A 216 46.02 15.33 -33.11
CA LEU A 216 45.60 14.28 -32.16
C LEU A 216 44.65 14.83 -31.08
N THR A 217 44.88 16.06 -30.63
CA THR A 217 44.00 16.77 -29.68
C THR A 217 42.57 16.88 -30.19
N LEU A 218 42.41 17.26 -31.47
CA LEU A 218 41.10 17.36 -32.12
C LEU A 218 40.42 16.00 -32.29
N LYS A 219 41.18 14.95 -32.65
CA LYS A 219 40.64 13.57 -32.71
C LYS A 219 40.14 13.11 -31.34
N ASN A 220 40.89 13.39 -30.29
CA ASN A 220 40.50 13.07 -28.91
C ASN A 220 39.26 13.86 -28.48
N GLN A 221 39.16 15.14 -28.82
CA GLN A 221 37.98 15.95 -28.54
C GLN A 221 36.73 15.36 -29.19
N ILE A 222 36.81 15.01 -30.49
CA ILE A 222 35.69 14.38 -31.22
C ILE A 222 35.25 13.09 -30.54
N ARG A 223 36.20 12.26 -30.09
CA ARG A 223 35.90 11.02 -29.38
C ARG A 223 35.16 11.30 -28.06
N VAL A 224 35.70 12.19 -27.24
CA VAL A 224 35.10 12.56 -25.94
C VAL A 224 33.72 13.18 -26.12
N ASP A 225 33.54 14.11 -27.07
CA ASP A 225 32.23 14.74 -27.35
C ASP A 225 31.19 13.71 -27.79
N LYS A 226 31.58 12.70 -28.59
CA LYS A 226 30.70 11.57 -28.96
C LYS A 226 30.30 10.74 -27.75
N ASP A 227 31.25 10.38 -26.90
CA ASP A 227 31.01 9.57 -25.71
C ASP A 227 30.07 10.32 -24.74
N LEU A 228 30.32 11.61 -24.50
CA LEU A 228 29.48 12.47 -23.68
C LEU A 228 28.08 12.65 -24.26
N LEU A 229 27.96 12.82 -25.59
CA LEU A 229 26.66 12.93 -26.26
C LEU A 229 25.84 11.65 -26.07
N ASN A 230 26.46 10.47 -26.26
CA ASN A 230 25.80 9.18 -26.06
C ASN A 230 25.34 9.01 -24.61
N GLN A 231 26.19 9.38 -23.63
CA GLN A 231 25.82 9.34 -22.22
C GLN A 231 24.66 10.29 -21.90
N SER A 232 24.71 11.52 -22.43
CA SER A 232 23.66 12.52 -22.25
C SER A 232 22.32 12.05 -22.83
N GLN A 233 22.33 11.44 -24.02
CA GLN A 233 21.13 10.85 -24.64
C GLN A 233 20.57 9.68 -23.84
N THR A 234 21.44 8.82 -23.31
CA THR A 234 21.04 7.70 -22.44
C THR A 234 20.38 8.20 -21.16
N ASN A 235 20.97 9.23 -20.53
CA ASN A 235 20.40 9.87 -19.35
C ASN A 235 19.04 10.52 -19.65
N PHE A 236 18.93 11.24 -20.77
CA PHE A 236 17.66 11.83 -21.21
C PHE A 236 16.55 10.79 -21.37
N ALA A 237 16.86 9.65 -22.01
CA ALA A 237 15.91 8.56 -22.16
C ALA A 237 15.52 7.94 -20.82
N ALA A 238 16.48 7.72 -19.92
CA ALA A 238 16.23 7.20 -18.59
C ALA A 238 15.32 8.13 -17.76
N LEU A 239 15.54 9.44 -17.83
CA LEU A 239 14.70 10.45 -17.16
C LEU A 239 13.27 10.45 -17.69
N LYS A 240 13.08 10.31 -19.01
CA LYS A 240 11.73 10.18 -19.60
C LYS A 240 10.99 8.95 -19.09
N VAL A 241 11.65 7.79 -19.10
CA VAL A 241 11.08 6.55 -18.58
C VAL A 241 10.74 6.69 -17.10
N LYS A 242 11.63 7.30 -16.31
CA LYS A 242 11.39 7.56 -14.89
C LYS A 242 10.16 8.44 -14.69
N ARG A 243 10.01 9.52 -15.45
CA ARG A 243 8.84 10.40 -15.41
C ARG A 243 7.53 9.66 -15.69
N GLU A 244 7.50 8.81 -16.70
CA GLU A 244 6.33 8.00 -17.04
C GLU A 244 5.97 7.00 -15.93
N GLN A 245 6.97 6.31 -15.39
CA GLN A 245 6.80 5.38 -14.27
C GLN A 245 6.29 6.09 -13.01
N THR A 246 6.89 7.22 -12.65
CA THR A 246 6.46 8.05 -11.53
C THR A 246 5.00 8.51 -11.73
N SER A 247 4.65 8.99 -12.92
CA SER A 247 3.28 9.40 -13.23
C SER A 247 2.27 8.27 -13.04
N LYS A 248 2.61 7.06 -13.48
CA LYS A 248 1.75 5.87 -13.32
C LYS A 248 1.62 5.44 -11.86
N GLN A 249 2.74 5.39 -11.12
CA GLN A 249 2.74 5.04 -9.70
C GLN A 249 1.83 5.97 -8.90
N TYR A 250 1.92 7.29 -9.14
CA TYR A 250 1.03 8.24 -8.49
C TYR A 250 -0.42 8.12 -8.96
N SER A 251 -0.71 7.88 -10.25
CA SER A 251 -2.10 7.72 -10.70
C SER A 251 -2.80 6.56 -10.02
N ASP A 252 -2.11 5.43 -9.88
CA ASP A 252 -2.64 4.22 -9.25
C ASP A 252 -2.85 4.43 -7.74
N ALA A 253 -1.89 5.07 -7.07
CA ALA A 253 -1.98 5.45 -5.67
C ALA A 253 -3.15 6.42 -5.39
N ILE A 254 -3.28 7.47 -6.20
CA ILE A 254 -4.34 8.48 -6.05
C ILE A 254 -5.72 7.85 -6.29
N ALA A 255 -5.87 7.00 -7.30
CA ALA A 255 -7.12 6.31 -7.57
C ALA A 255 -7.54 5.43 -6.38
N THR A 256 -6.60 4.67 -5.82
CA THR A 256 -6.83 3.83 -4.65
C THR A 256 -7.21 4.67 -3.42
N LEU A 257 -6.48 5.75 -3.15
CA LEU A 257 -6.78 6.67 -2.04
C LEU A 257 -8.18 7.28 -2.15
N LYS A 258 -8.60 7.69 -3.35
CA LYS A 258 -9.96 8.23 -3.58
C LYS A 258 -11.04 7.21 -3.25
N VAL A 259 -10.85 5.94 -3.63
CA VAL A 259 -11.78 4.86 -3.28
C VAL A 259 -11.84 4.67 -1.77
N ILE A 260 -10.69 4.71 -1.07
CA ILE A 260 -10.68 4.56 0.39
C ILE A 260 -11.38 5.74 1.07
N GLU A 261 -11.15 6.97 0.62
CA GLU A 261 -11.80 8.18 1.14
C GLU A 261 -13.33 8.15 0.91
N GLN A 262 -13.79 7.73 -0.27
CA GLN A 262 -15.22 7.56 -0.57
C GLN A 262 -15.89 6.50 0.34
N ARG A 263 -15.21 5.38 0.60
CA ARG A 263 -15.69 4.35 1.53
C ARG A 263 -15.79 4.85 2.97
N LYS A 264 -14.95 5.80 3.39
CA LYS A 264 -15.03 6.44 4.72
C LYS A 264 -16.16 7.46 4.83
N ASN A 265 -16.47 8.15 3.73
CA ASN A 265 -17.47 9.22 3.69
C ASN A 265 -18.90 8.71 3.49
N THR A 266 -19.10 7.44 3.12
CA THR A 266 -20.42 6.84 3.03
C THR A 266 -20.92 6.50 4.44
N PRO A 267 -22.06 7.06 4.91
CA PRO A 267 -22.57 6.76 6.23
C PRO A 267 -22.82 5.25 6.34
N ASN A 268 -22.33 4.66 7.43
CA ASN A 268 -22.54 3.25 7.73
C ASN A 268 -24.04 2.99 7.97
N THR A 269 -24.78 2.63 6.92
CA THR A 269 -26.20 2.23 6.98
C THR A 269 -26.41 0.79 7.41
N SER A 270 -25.38 0.07 7.88
CA SER A 270 -25.52 -1.34 8.31
C SER A 270 -25.81 -1.51 9.82
N ASN A 271 -26.54 -0.57 10.42
CA ASN A 271 -27.21 -0.74 11.71
C ASN A 271 -28.63 -0.19 11.58
N ILE A 272 -29.48 -0.91 10.86
CA ILE A 272 -30.94 -0.81 11.01
C ILE A 272 -31.35 -2.08 11.76
N PRO A 273 -31.98 -1.95 12.94
CA PRO A 273 -32.34 -3.09 13.79
C PRO A 273 -33.32 -4.06 13.12
#